data_AF-A0A970UA12-F1
#
_entry.id   AF-A0A970UA12-F1
#
_cell.length_a   1.000
_cell.length_b   1.000
_cell.length_c   1.000
_cell.angle_alpha   90.00
_cell.angle_beta   90.00
_cell.angle_gamma   90.00
#
_symmetry.space_group_name_H-M   'P 1'
#
loop_
_entity.id
_entity.type
_entity.pdbx_description
1 polymer ?
#
loop_
_entity_poly.entity_id
_entity_poly.type
_entity_poly.pdbx_seq_one_letter_code
_entity_poly.pdbx_strand_id
1 'polypeptide(L)'
;MGWGGHVYVCDGYQDSTHFHFNWGWGGAYNGYYYIDNLTPGGININGGQGAIFNIYPDTTKFEFPDFNTIDEVLKNNVGSFEDGSANLNYLPASQKRWLIQPDSSEVTNILLEFTFLDTETDVDVIRIYDGTSAEAPLLAVVSGNNFPVSFCSSGTALFITFDSDHQNQFQGFHANYYGYRLPFCESFPVLTDPAGVLEDGSRYHPYTNNTNCEWLVAPELSPVDSIAQLALHFYQFDLADGDTLFMYDGESAQAALLGKFTGSTHPNDLITSGNKLFLNFITDSAATGQGWRLGWDYILPEYCNDTLYYSVTIDTLSDGSGEKNYTENTDCYFLIEVAGADDITITFTDFEVEPDYDYLKIYDPSNVNQPLDKFSGFTLPQAKTYPGNQLLLHFHSDSRDNFRGWQLVYQASPTNIPERDNEFTIYPNPVSDYLFIDYPNQNSSNIYYRIYHPNGNIMDSGQAGSHIDLSTFAPGIYYLFIVLDQTIVTKKILKL
;
A
#
# COMPACT_ATOMS: atom_id res chain seq x y z
N MET A 1 15.41 -10.73 46.20
CA MET A 1 15.73 -9.56 45.36
C MET A 1 15.99 -8.38 46.29
N GLY A 2 17.16 -7.75 46.19
CA GLY A 2 17.52 -6.54 46.95
C GLY A 2 17.52 -5.34 46.00
N TRP A 3 17.20 -4.15 46.55
CA TRP A 3 16.70 -2.92 45.89
C TRP A 3 15.17 -2.95 45.71
N GLY A 4 14.50 -1.94 46.26
CA GLY A 4 13.05 -1.91 46.48
C GLY A 4 12.24 -2.06 45.18
N GLY A 5 11.71 -3.26 44.96
CA GLY A 5 10.65 -3.51 43.99
C GLY A 5 9.28 -3.47 44.68
N HIS A 6 8.26 -3.02 43.97
CA HIS A 6 6.88 -3.03 44.44
C HIS A 6 6.15 -4.23 43.81
N VAL A 7 5.42 -5.00 44.61
CA VAL A 7 4.60 -6.12 44.15
C VAL A 7 3.14 -5.69 44.19
N TYR A 8 2.44 -5.90 43.09
CA TYR A 8 1.04 -5.56 42.91
C TYR A 8 0.33 -6.72 42.21
N VAL A 9 -1.00 -6.75 42.32
CA VAL A 9 -1.82 -7.84 41.76
C VAL A 9 -2.54 -7.31 40.53
N CYS A 10 -2.41 -8.03 39.41
CA CYS A 10 -3.31 -7.89 38.27
C CYS A 10 -4.48 -8.86 38.48
N ASP A 11 -5.66 -8.35 38.81
CA ASP A 11 -6.82 -9.14 39.25
C ASP A 11 -8.05 -9.00 38.33
N GLY A 12 -7.89 -8.37 37.16
CA GLY A 12 -8.95 -8.29 36.16
C GLY A 12 -8.49 -7.62 34.87
N TYR A 13 -9.40 -7.51 33.91
CA TYR A 13 -9.22 -6.77 32.67
C TYR A 13 -10.58 -6.24 32.18
N GLN A 14 -10.57 -5.12 31.47
CA GLN A 14 -11.78 -4.50 30.92
C GLN A 14 -11.93 -4.82 29.43
N ASP A 15 -10.81 -4.90 28.70
CA ASP A 15 -10.72 -5.20 27.28
C ASP A 15 -9.32 -5.80 26.97
N SER A 16 -8.94 -5.91 25.69
CA SER A 16 -7.66 -6.46 25.26
C SER A 16 -6.43 -5.61 25.62
N THR A 17 -6.62 -4.39 26.12
CA THR A 17 -5.56 -3.41 26.37
C THR A 17 -5.52 -2.90 27.81
N HIS A 18 -6.63 -3.00 28.55
CA HIS A 18 -6.78 -2.50 29.91
C HIS A 18 -6.85 -3.61 30.96
N PHE A 19 -5.88 -3.64 31.87
CA PHE A 19 -5.78 -4.59 32.97
C PHE A 19 -6.03 -3.88 34.30
N HIS A 20 -6.83 -4.49 35.17
CA HIS A 20 -7.08 -3.97 36.52
C HIS A 20 -5.91 -4.32 37.43
N PHE A 21 -5.38 -3.30 38.11
CA PHE A 21 -4.30 -3.45 39.06
C PHE A 21 -4.71 -3.00 40.45
N ASN A 22 -4.46 -3.89 41.42
CA ASN A 22 -4.45 -3.59 42.83
C ASN A 22 -3.02 -3.31 43.29
N TRP A 23 -2.73 -2.04 43.55
CA TRP A 23 -1.37 -1.59 43.90
C TRP A 23 -1.00 -1.87 45.36
N GLY A 24 -1.90 -2.44 46.17
CA GLY A 24 -1.61 -2.74 47.57
C GLY A 24 -1.52 -1.51 48.49
N TRP A 25 -1.95 -0.33 48.01
CA TRP A 25 -1.97 0.93 48.78
C TRP A 25 -3.33 1.22 49.42
N GLY A 26 -3.96 0.20 50.00
CA GLY A 26 -5.27 0.33 50.64
C GLY A 26 -6.38 0.79 49.69
N GLY A 27 -6.28 0.45 48.39
CA GLY A 27 -7.24 0.83 47.35
C GLY A 27 -6.89 2.12 46.60
N ALA A 28 -5.91 2.91 47.07
CA ALA A 28 -5.50 4.12 46.37
C ALA A 28 -4.90 3.78 45.00
N TYR A 29 -5.40 4.46 43.97
CA TYR A 29 -5.01 4.29 42.56
C TYR A 29 -5.31 2.91 41.96
N ASN A 30 -6.08 2.05 42.63
CA ASN A 30 -6.57 0.83 41.99
C ASN A 30 -7.45 1.20 40.79
N GLY A 31 -7.31 0.46 39.70
CA GLY A 31 -8.03 0.75 38.48
C GLY A 31 -7.43 0.07 37.27
N TYR A 32 -7.94 0.42 36.10
CA TYR A 32 -7.52 -0.13 34.82
C TYR A 32 -6.38 0.68 34.21
N TYR A 33 -5.33 -0.02 33.78
CA TYR A 33 -4.14 0.55 33.17
C TYR A 33 -3.76 -0.23 31.91
N TYR A 34 -3.08 0.43 30.98
CA TYR A 34 -2.38 -0.27 29.91
C TYR A 34 -1.17 -1.01 30.48
N ILE A 35 -0.88 -2.19 29.95
CA ILE A 35 0.23 -3.02 30.43
C ILE A 35 1.60 -2.34 30.25
N ASP A 36 1.72 -1.44 29.27
CA ASP A 36 2.90 -0.63 28.96
C ASP A 36 2.87 0.78 29.58
N ASN A 37 1.81 1.13 30.31
CA ASN A 37 1.65 2.42 30.99
C ASN A 37 1.10 2.29 32.43
N LEU A 38 1.91 1.68 33.29
CA LEU A 38 1.67 1.54 34.72
C LEU A 38 2.18 2.76 35.49
N THR A 39 1.35 3.82 35.57
CA THR A 39 1.69 5.11 36.19
C THR A 39 0.74 5.57 37.32
N PRO A 40 0.45 4.73 38.33
CA PRO A 40 -0.49 5.09 39.39
C PRO A 40 0.02 6.29 40.22
N GLY A 41 -0.80 7.33 40.32
CA GLY A 41 -0.44 8.55 41.06
C GLY A 41 0.81 9.26 40.53
N GLY A 42 1.22 9.01 39.28
CA GLY A 42 2.42 9.59 38.67
C GLY A 42 3.72 8.82 38.93
N ILE A 43 3.66 7.67 39.60
CA ILE A 43 4.83 6.81 39.84
C ILE A 43 4.99 5.86 38.65
N ASN A 44 6.09 5.97 37.90
CA ASN A 44 6.34 5.13 36.74
C ASN A 44 6.96 3.77 37.16
N ILE A 45 6.25 2.67 36.85
CA ILE A 45 6.65 1.30 37.21
C ILE A 45 6.78 0.40 35.97
N ASN A 46 7.07 0.99 34.81
CA ASN A 46 7.18 0.30 33.51
C ASN A 46 8.53 -0.41 33.27
N GLY A 47 9.50 -0.28 34.18
CA GLY A 47 10.84 -0.83 34.02
C GLY A 47 11.04 -2.16 34.77
N GLY A 48 11.65 -3.15 34.11
CA GLY A 48 12.12 -4.39 34.76
C GLY A 48 11.01 -5.27 35.34
N GLN A 49 9.83 -5.25 34.72
CA GLN A 49 8.66 -5.99 35.17
C GLN A 49 8.86 -7.50 35.02
N GLY A 50 8.31 -8.26 35.95
CA GLY A 50 8.22 -9.72 35.89
C GLY A 50 6.91 -10.16 36.53
N ALA A 51 6.26 -11.16 35.94
CA ALA A 51 5.01 -11.71 36.44
C ALA A 51 5.26 -13.07 37.09
N ILE A 52 4.55 -13.34 38.18
CA ILE A 52 4.48 -14.65 38.80
C ILE A 52 3.07 -15.17 38.55
N PHE A 53 2.97 -16.21 37.74
CA PHE A 53 1.71 -16.88 37.44
C PHE A 53 1.53 -18.08 38.37
N ASN A 54 0.29 -18.57 38.46
CA ASN A 54 -0.07 -19.77 39.21
C ASN A 54 0.27 -19.66 40.71
N ILE A 55 0.01 -18.50 41.30
CA ILE A 55 0.05 -18.33 42.76
C ILE A 55 -1.23 -18.89 43.38
N TYR A 56 -1.10 -19.69 44.44
CA TYR A 56 -2.21 -20.25 45.18
C TYR A 56 -1.96 -20.06 46.68
N PRO A 57 -3.02 -19.94 47.51
CA PRO A 57 -2.88 -19.89 48.95
C PRO A 57 -2.13 -21.13 49.46
N ASP A 58 -1.33 -20.97 50.51
CA ASP A 58 -0.70 -22.10 51.20
C ASP A 58 -1.80 -23.00 51.80
N THR A 59 -2.11 -24.09 51.10
CA THR A 59 -3.17 -25.05 51.44
C THR A 59 -2.88 -25.82 52.74
N THR A 60 -1.68 -25.67 53.32
CA THR A 60 -1.35 -26.20 54.65
C THR A 60 -1.79 -25.30 55.79
N LYS A 61 -2.12 -24.03 55.50
CA LYS A 61 -2.50 -23.01 56.49
C LYS A 61 -3.88 -22.40 56.27
N PHE A 62 -4.45 -22.58 55.09
CA PHE A 62 -5.76 -22.04 54.73
C PHE A 62 -6.59 -23.12 54.06
N GLU A 63 -7.80 -23.37 54.57
CA GLU A 63 -8.79 -24.21 53.88
C GLU A 63 -9.33 -23.42 52.68
N PHE A 64 -9.27 -24.05 51.50
CA PHE A 64 -9.96 -23.55 50.31
C PHE A 64 -11.48 -23.58 50.57
N PRO A 65 -12.29 -22.65 50.02
CA PRO A 65 -13.75 -22.65 50.23
C PRO A 65 -14.39 -24.02 49.97
N ASP A 66 -15.53 -24.32 50.59
CA ASP A 66 -16.27 -25.55 50.30
C ASP A 66 -17.04 -25.39 48.95
N PHE A 67 -16.57 -26.06 47.89
CA PHE A 67 -17.07 -25.92 46.51
C PHE A 67 -18.14 -26.95 46.11
N ASN A 68 -18.81 -27.59 47.07
CA ASN A 68 -19.66 -28.75 46.78
C ASN A 68 -20.88 -28.48 45.87
N THR A 69 -21.28 -27.23 45.60
CA THR A 69 -22.37 -26.91 44.66
C THR A 69 -22.30 -25.46 44.16
N ILE A 70 -21.56 -25.18 43.09
CA ILE A 70 -21.67 -23.87 42.40
C ILE A 70 -22.13 -24.12 40.98
N ASP A 71 -23.33 -23.61 40.68
CA ASP A 71 -23.79 -23.39 39.32
C ASP A 71 -23.28 -22.00 38.92
N GLU A 72 -22.34 -21.93 37.98
CA GLU A 72 -21.77 -20.66 37.53
C GLU A 72 -22.42 -20.24 36.20
N VAL A 73 -22.75 -18.95 36.09
CA VAL A 73 -23.21 -18.36 34.82
C VAL A 73 -22.13 -17.40 34.33
N LEU A 74 -21.49 -17.76 33.22
CA LEU A 74 -20.37 -17.05 32.63
C LEU A 74 -20.89 -16.15 31.50
N LYS A 75 -20.93 -14.84 31.77
CA LYS A 75 -21.60 -13.82 30.93
C LYS A 75 -20.67 -12.99 30.06
N ASN A 76 -19.36 -13.15 30.22
CA ASN A 76 -18.37 -12.42 29.41
C ASN A 76 -18.29 -13.02 28.00
N ASN A 77 -17.81 -12.26 27.02
CA ASN A 77 -17.58 -12.80 25.66
C ASN A 77 -16.38 -13.76 25.63
N VAL A 78 -15.41 -13.57 26.51
CA VAL A 78 -14.24 -14.42 26.64
C VAL A 78 -14.03 -14.72 28.11
N GLY A 79 -13.63 -15.94 28.43
CA GLY A 79 -13.33 -16.31 29.79
C GLY A 79 -12.73 -17.71 29.91
N SER A 80 -12.55 -18.13 31.14
CA SER A 80 -12.07 -19.45 31.49
C SER A 80 -12.83 -19.99 32.71
N PHE A 81 -12.83 -21.30 32.85
CA PHE A 81 -13.35 -22.00 34.02
C PHE A 81 -12.57 -23.29 34.24
N GLU A 82 -12.64 -23.81 35.46
CA GLU A 82 -11.91 -24.99 35.91
C GLU A 82 -12.76 -25.76 36.92
N ASP A 83 -12.38 -26.99 37.22
CA ASP A 83 -13.09 -27.82 38.20
C ASP A 83 -12.92 -27.33 39.64
N GLY A 84 -12.16 -26.24 39.87
CA GLY A 84 -12.02 -25.55 41.16
C GLY A 84 -11.10 -26.25 42.16
N SER A 85 -10.35 -27.28 41.76
CA SER A 85 -9.33 -27.94 42.59
C SER A 85 -7.95 -27.27 42.52
N ALA A 86 -7.76 -26.30 41.63
CA ALA A 86 -6.50 -25.61 41.39
C ALA A 86 -5.35 -26.59 41.15
N ASN A 87 -4.40 -26.70 42.08
CA ASN A 87 -3.26 -27.63 41.98
C ASN A 87 -3.47 -28.94 42.75
N LEU A 88 -4.65 -29.14 43.33
CA LEU A 88 -5.03 -30.38 44.00
C LEU A 88 -5.79 -31.28 43.02
N ASN A 89 -6.04 -32.52 43.43
CA ASN A 89 -6.93 -33.37 42.66
C ASN A 89 -8.40 -32.95 42.91
N TYR A 90 -9.27 -33.11 41.92
CA TYR A 90 -10.68 -32.78 42.05
C TYR A 90 -11.38 -33.55 43.16
N LEU A 91 -12.49 -33.02 43.68
CA LEU A 91 -13.23 -33.66 44.77
C LEU A 91 -14.01 -34.89 44.27
N PRO A 92 -14.07 -36.00 45.03
CA PRO A 92 -14.96 -37.11 44.71
C PRO A 92 -16.43 -36.72 44.87
N ALA A 93 -17.31 -37.44 44.18
CA ALA A 93 -18.76 -37.31 44.24
C ALA A 93 -19.25 -35.87 44.00
N SER A 94 -18.53 -35.15 43.14
CA SER A 94 -18.80 -33.76 42.82
C SER A 94 -19.68 -33.64 41.59
N GLN A 95 -20.62 -32.72 41.65
CA GLN A 95 -21.39 -32.28 40.49
C GLN A 95 -21.23 -30.78 40.35
N LYS A 96 -20.58 -30.35 39.26
CA LYS A 96 -20.38 -28.93 38.94
C LYS A 96 -21.03 -28.58 37.62
N ARG A 97 -21.54 -27.35 37.52
CA ARG A 97 -22.32 -26.90 36.37
C ARG A 97 -21.93 -25.49 35.97
N TRP A 98 -21.72 -25.27 34.67
CA TRP A 98 -21.44 -23.96 34.10
C TRP A 98 -22.41 -23.68 32.96
N LEU A 99 -22.97 -22.48 32.94
CA LEU A 99 -23.71 -21.94 31.81
C LEU A 99 -22.89 -20.82 31.20
N ILE A 100 -22.28 -21.08 30.05
CA ILE A 100 -21.63 -20.07 29.24
C ILE A 100 -22.71 -19.42 28.39
N GLN A 101 -23.01 -18.16 28.67
CA GLN A 101 -24.02 -17.39 27.95
C GLN A 101 -23.62 -15.92 27.95
N PRO A 102 -22.78 -15.50 26.98
CA PRO A 102 -22.36 -14.10 26.87
C PRO A 102 -23.55 -13.16 26.76
N ASP A 103 -23.51 -12.03 27.47
CA ASP A 103 -24.61 -11.04 27.45
C ASP A 103 -24.58 -10.16 26.18
N SER A 104 -23.54 -10.26 25.35
CA SER A 104 -23.41 -9.48 24.10
C SER A 104 -24.33 -10.00 23.00
N SER A 105 -25.05 -9.08 22.36
CA SER A 105 -25.84 -9.37 21.15
C SER A 105 -24.99 -9.64 19.91
N GLU A 106 -23.68 -9.39 19.96
CA GLU A 106 -22.76 -9.63 18.85
C GLU A 106 -22.31 -11.11 18.78
N VAL A 107 -22.40 -11.84 19.89
CA VAL A 107 -22.05 -13.25 19.93
C VAL A 107 -23.20 -14.07 19.36
N THR A 108 -22.92 -14.90 18.36
CA THR A 108 -23.88 -15.88 17.82
C THR A 108 -23.50 -17.31 18.18
N ASN A 109 -22.21 -17.56 18.41
CA ASN A 109 -21.64 -18.89 18.64
C ASN A 109 -20.50 -18.83 19.67
N ILE A 110 -20.15 -19.97 20.26
CA ILE A 110 -19.14 -20.10 21.31
C ILE A 110 -18.18 -21.24 20.92
N LEU A 111 -16.88 -20.96 21.01
CA LEU A 111 -15.83 -21.95 20.99
C LEU A 111 -15.45 -22.28 22.44
N LEU A 112 -15.42 -23.56 22.77
CA LEU A 112 -14.91 -24.08 24.03
C LEU A 112 -13.62 -24.85 23.75
N GLU A 113 -12.55 -24.51 24.46
CA GLU A 113 -11.25 -25.18 24.36
C GLU A 113 -10.81 -25.63 25.75
N PHE A 114 -10.58 -26.93 25.92
CA PHE A 114 -9.85 -27.39 27.10
C PHE A 114 -8.39 -27.04 26.90
N THR A 115 -7.73 -26.46 27.90
CA THR A 115 -6.28 -26.19 27.95
C THR A 115 -5.52 -27.20 28.81
N PHE A 116 -6.24 -27.96 29.63
CA PHE A 116 -5.75 -29.06 30.43
C PHE A 116 -6.90 -30.01 30.74
N LEU A 117 -6.62 -31.32 30.77
CA LEU A 117 -7.59 -32.36 31.09
C LEU A 117 -6.85 -33.56 31.70
N ASP A 118 -7.24 -33.96 32.91
CA ASP A 118 -6.77 -35.15 33.62
C ASP A 118 -7.87 -35.63 34.57
N THR A 119 -8.71 -36.54 34.07
CA THR A 119 -9.90 -37.09 34.76
C THR A 119 -9.90 -38.61 34.68
N GLU A 120 -10.63 -39.29 35.58
CA GLU A 120 -10.77 -40.74 35.50
C GLU A 120 -11.44 -41.13 34.17
N THR A 121 -10.72 -41.88 33.34
CA THR A 121 -11.15 -42.21 31.98
C THR A 121 -12.46 -42.99 31.98
N ASP A 122 -13.44 -42.49 31.23
CA ASP A 122 -14.79 -43.04 31.06
C ASP A 122 -15.65 -43.14 32.35
N VAL A 123 -15.18 -42.59 33.48
CA VAL A 123 -15.90 -42.60 34.76
C VAL A 123 -16.26 -41.19 35.19
N ASP A 124 -15.25 -40.33 35.33
CA ASP A 124 -15.41 -38.94 35.72
C ASP A 124 -15.44 -38.07 34.47
N VAL A 125 -16.63 -37.56 34.16
CA VAL A 125 -16.93 -37.07 32.81
C VAL A 125 -17.40 -35.64 32.81
N ILE A 126 -17.02 -34.93 31.75
CA ILE A 126 -17.48 -33.60 31.41
C ILE A 126 -18.48 -33.74 30.26
N ARG A 127 -19.71 -33.24 30.45
CA ARG A 127 -20.76 -33.24 29.43
C ARG A 127 -20.98 -31.83 28.92
N ILE A 128 -21.01 -31.67 27.60
CA ILE A 128 -21.14 -30.37 26.94
C ILE A 128 -22.44 -30.38 26.13
N TYR A 129 -23.37 -29.51 26.49
CA TYR A 129 -24.69 -29.39 25.89
C TYR A 129 -24.83 -28.09 25.10
N ASP A 130 -25.39 -28.16 23.90
CA ASP A 130 -25.56 -27.06 22.95
C ASP A 130 -26.80 -26.21 23.27
N GLY A 131 -26.74 -25.49 24.38
CA GLY A 131 -27.85 -24.64 24.82
C GLY A 131 -27.73 -24.26 26.29
N THR A 132 -28.86 -23.96 26.90
CA THR A 132 -28.90 -23.38 28.26
C THR A 132 -29.13 -24.40 29.38
N SER A 133 -29.30 -25.69 29.06
CA SER A 133 -29.55 -26.73 30.08
C SER A 133 -29.18 -28.13 29.58
N ALA A 134 -29.24 -29.11 30.49
CA ALA A 134 -29.01 -30.54 30.19
C ALA A 134 -30.06 -31.19 29.27
N GLU A 135 -31.16 -30.48 28.97
CA GLU A 135 -32.16 -30.92 27.99
C GLU A 135 -31.79 -30.53 26.55
N ALA A 136 -30.77 -29.67 26.38
CA ALA A 136 -30.26 -29.29 25.07
C ALA A 136 -29.49 -30.45 24.40
N PRO A 137 -29.26 -30.41 23.07
CA PRO A 137 -28.49 -31.43 22.38
C PRO A 137 -27.10 -31.64 23.02
N LEU A 138 -26.73 -32.89 23.32
CA LEU A 138 -25.40 -33.22 23.84
C LEU A 138 -24.38 -33.16 22.70
N LEU A 139 -23.42 -32.22 22.78
CA LEU A 139 -22.32 -32.09 21.81
C LEU A 139 -21.26 -33.15 22.02
N ALA A 140 -20.84 -33.35 23.28
CA ALA A 140 -19.75 -34.25 23.60
C ALA A 140 -19.77 -34.71 25.07
N VAL A 141 -19.13 -35.85 25.30
CA VAL A 141 -18.73 -36.37 26.61
C VAL A 141 -17.23 -36.56 26.60
N VAL A 142 -16.54 -35.94 27.56
CA VAL A 142 -15.07 -35.86 27.60
C VAL A 142 -14.57 -36.41 28.94
N SER A 143 -13.49 -37.20 28.92
CA SER A 143 -12.80 -37.70 30.13
C SER A 143 -11.38 -38.15 29.78
N GLY A 144 -10.62 -38.60 30.78
CA GLY A 144 -9.24 -39.05 30.61
C GLY A 144 -8.27 -37.89 30.58
N ASN A 145 -7.19 -38.03 29.80
CA ASN A 145 -6.09 -37.07 29.72
C ASN A 145 -5.68 -36.70 28.29
N ASN A 146 -6.60 -36.87 27.33
CA ASN A 146 -6.36 -36.52 25.94
C ASN A 146 -6.72 -35.04 25.69
N PHE A 147 -5.70 -34.22 25.46
CA PHE A 147 -5.79 -32.78 25.16
C PHE A 147 -4.72 -32.45 24.08
N PRO A 148 -4.94 -31.48 23.16
CA PRO A 148 -6.08 -30.55 23.06
C PRO A 148 -7.37 -31.11 22.46
N VAL A 149 -8.49 -30.62 22.98
CA VAL A 149 -9.86 -30.87 22.47
C VAL A 149 -10.68 -29.58 22.51
N SER A 150 -11.43 -29.32 21.44
CA SER A 150 -12.26 -28.12 21.30
C SER A 150 -13.63 -28.43 20.70
N PHE A 151 -14.62 -27.59 21.00
CA PHE A 151 -16.02 -27.77 20.62
C PHE A 151 -16.66 -26.44 20.26
N CYS A 152 -17.46 -26.42 19.18
CA CYS A 152 -18.22 -25.25 18.77
C CYS A 152 -19.71 -25.46 19.07
N SER A 153 -20.36 -24.43 19.64
CA SER A 153 -21.82 -24.39 19.78
C SER A 153 -22.50 -24.03 18.46
N SER A 154 -23.77 -24.42 18.30
CA SER A 154 -24.61 -23.94 17.19
C SER A 154 -25.31 -22.61 17.50
N GLY A 155 -25.29 -22.17 18.75
CA GLY A 155 -25.91 -20.91 19.19
C GLY A 155 -25.17 -20.21 20.34
N THR A 156 -25.86 -19.32 21.03
CA THR A 156 -25.26 -18.37 21.99
C THR A 156 -25.04 -18.90 23.41
N ALA A 157 -25.22 -20.21 23.63
CA ALA A 157 -25.06 -20.80 24.95
C ALA A 157 -24.47 -22.21 24.91
N LEU A 158 -23.64 -22.52 25.91
CA LEU A 158 -23.20 -23.86 26.24
C LEU A 158 -23.51 -24.15 27.70
N PHE A 159 -24.09 -25.31 27.97
CA PHE A 159 -24.29 -25.81 29.33
C PHE A 159 -23.36 -26.99 29.57
N ILE A 160 -22.56 -26.93 30.63
CA ILE A 160 -21.47 -27.87 30.90
C ILE A 160 -21.68 -28.48 32.27
N THR A 161 -21.54 -29.79 32.38
CA THR A 161 -21.51 -30.50 33.67
C THR A 161 -20.20 -31.25 33.85
N PHE A 162 -19.70 -31.30 35.07
CA PHE A 162 -18.65 -32.22 35.48
C PHE A 162 -19.19 -33.09 36.62
N ASP A 163 -19.12 -34.40 36.43
CA ASP A 163 -19.62 -35.40 37.36
C ASP A 163 -18.48 -36.36 37.74
N SER A 164 -18.08 -36.39 39.01
CA SER A 164 -17.09 -37.33 39.54
C SER A 164 -17.70 -38.40 40.45
N ASP A 165 -17.09 -39.57 40.51
CA ASP A 165 -17.50 -40.69 41.36
C ASP A 165 -16.81 -40.65 42.74
N HIS A 166 -17.02 -41.68 43.57
CA HIS A 166 -16.50 -41.70 44.95
C HIS A 166 -15.02 -42.14 45.06
N GLN A 167 -14.34 -42.49 43.97
CA GLN A 167 -12.99 -43.03 43.93
C GLN A 167 -12.10 -42.19 43.00
N ASN A 168 -10.80 -42.55 42.93
CA ASN A 168 -9.80 -42.04 41.98
C ASN A 168 -9.91 -40.58 41.52
N GLN A 169 -9.27 -39.65 42.24
CA GLN A 169 -9.22 -38.25 41.84
C GLN A 169 -7.92 -37.92 41.10
N PHE A 170 -8.01 -37.05 40.09
CA PHE A 170 -6.89 -36.57 39.27
C PHE A 170 -6.87 -35.04 39.23
N GLN A 171 -5.96 -34.43 38.44
CA GLN A 171 -5.76 -32.97 38.47
C GLN A 171 -6.90 -32.13 37.87
N GLY A 172 -7.91 -32.74 37.26
CA GLY A 172 -9.11 -32.04 36.82
C GLY A 172 -8.94 -31.41 35.45
N PHE A 173 -9.42 -30.19 35.26
CA PHE A 173 -9.39 -29.54 33.95
C PHE A 173 -9.36 -28.02 34.02
N HIS A 174 -8.81 -27.43 32.97
CA HIS A 174 -8.92 -25.99 32.70
C HIS A 174 -9.48 -25.82 31.28
N ALA A 175 -10.40 -24.89 31.11
CA ALA A 175 -11.00 -24.60 29.82
C ALA A 175 -11.18 -23.10 29.60
N ASN A 176 -10.98 -22.67 28.36
CA ASN A 176 -11.26 -21.33 27.87
C ASN A 176 -12.49 -21.35 26.97
N TYR A 177 -13.21 -20.24 26.92
CA TYR A 177 -14.28 -20.05 25.96
C TYR A 177 -14.21 -18.69 25.28
N TYR A 178 -14.65 -18.66 24.02
CA TYR A 178 -14.62 -17.49 23.15
C TYR A 178 -15.93 -17.37 22.40
N GLY A 179 -16.68 -16.31 22.66
CA GLY A 179 -17.83 -15.91 21.87
C GLY A 179 -17.38 -15.28 20.56
N TYR A 180 -17.96 -15.73 19.45
CA TYR A 180 -17.71 -15.20 18.11
C TYR A 180 -19.02 -15.03 17.34
N ARG A 181 -18.93 -14.39 16.18
CA ARG A 181 -20.07 -14.08 15.33
C ARG A 181 -19.99 -14.79 13.99
N LEU A 182 -21.11 -15.35 13.56
CA LEU A 182 -21.33 -15.92 12.25
C LEU A 182 -22.35 -15.10 11.44
N PRO A 183 -22.16 -14.96 10.11
CA PRO A 183 -20.94 -15.32 9.38
C PRO A 183 -19.75 -14.47 9.84
N PHE A 184 -18.53 -15.01 9.72
CA PHE A 184 -17.30 -14.34 10.17
C PHE A 184 -17.01 -13.02 9.45
N CYS A 185 -17.51 -12.88 8.22
CA CYS A 185 -17.43 -11.64 7.46
C CYS A 185 -18.69 -10.79 7.70
N GLU A 186 -18.48 -9.51 8.00
CA GLU A 186 -19.55 -8.51 8.04
C GLU A 186 -19.21 -7.34 7.14
N SER A 187 -20.25 -6.78 6.50
CA SER A 187 -20.18 -5.59 5.65
C SER A 187 -19.20 -5.72 4.48
N PHE A 188 -19.17 -4.71 3.63
CA PHE A 188 -18.18 -4.58 2.57
C PHE A 188 -17.09 -3.62 3.05
N PRO A 189 -16.11 -4.09 3.86
CA PRO A 189 -15.07 -3.22 4.38
C PRO A 189 -14.18 -2.70 3.25
N VAL A 190 -13.90 -1.40 3.30
CA VAL A 190 -12.89 -0.74 2.48
C VAL A 190 -11.64 -0.57 3.34
N LEU A 191 -10.57 -1.24 2.94
CA LEU A 191 -9.27 -1.25 3.62
C LEU A 191 -8.39 -0.19 2.96
N THR A 192 -8.11 0.88 3.71
CA THR A 192 -7.38 2.05 3.22
C THR A 192 -5.91 2.08 3.66
N ASP A 193 -5.46 1.09 4.44
CA ASP A 193 -4.08 1.02 4.89
C ASP A 193 -3.13 0.64 3.75
N PRO A 194 -2.00 1.35 3.54
CA PRO A 194 -1.06 1.12 2.43
C PRO A 194 -0.46 -0.28 2.38
N ALA A 195 -0.29 -0.88 3.55
CA ALA A 195 0.13 -2.27 3.72
C ALA A 195 -0.69 -2.88 4.85
N GLY A 196 -0.98 -4.16 4.75
CA GLY A 196 -1.84 -4.81 5.73
C GLY A 196 -2.01 -6.30 5.51
N VAL A 197 -2.85 -6.89 6.36
CA VAL A 197 -3.23 -8.30 6.26
C VAL A 197 -4.73 -8.43 6.45
N LEU A 198 -5.36 -9.19 5.58
CA LEU A 198 -6.78 -9.52 5.59
C LEU A 198 -6.95 -11.04 5.72
N GLU A 199 -7.94 -11.45 6.50
CA GLU A 199 -8.36 -12.85 6.65
C GLU A 199 -9.88 -12.96 6.44
N ASP A 200 -10.37 -14.17 6.17
CA ASP A 200 -11.81 -14.43 5.97
C ASP A 200 -12.65 -14.29 7.24
N GLY A 201 -11.99 -14.04 8.38
CA GLY A 201 -12.58 -13.75 9.68
C GLY A 201 -12.69 -14.97 10.60
N SER A 202 -12.49 -16.19 10.09
CA SER A 202 -12.57 -17.41 10.88
C SER A 202 -11.42 -17.58 11.88
N ARG A 203 -10.26 -16.96 11.61
CA ARG A 203 -9.04 -17.00 12.45
C ARG A 203 -8.57 -18.43 12.72
N TYR A 204 -8.83 -18.93 13.93
CA TYR A 204 -8.43 -20.25 14.40
C TYR A 204 -9.49 -21.32 14.09
N HIS A 205 -10.54 -20.96 13.36
CA HIS A 205 -11.65 -21.84 13.01
C HIS A 205 -11.68 -22.09 11.50
N PRO A 206 -12.31 -23.19 11.07
CA PRO A 206 -12.78 -23.29 9.71
C PRO A 206 -13.80 -22.19 9.40
N TYR A 207 -13.82 -21.68 8.17
CA TYR A 207 -14.83 -20.71 7.74
C TYR A 207 -16.25 -21.30 7.75
N THR A 208 -17.26 -20.47 7.51
CA THR A 208 -18.68 -20.89 7.51
C THR A 208 -19.22 -21.11 6.11
N ASN A 209 -20.12 -22.08 5.98
CA ASN A 209 -20.84 -22.39 4.75
C ASN A 209 -21.89 -21.33 4.40
N ASN A 210 -22.25 -21.26 3.12
CA ASN A 210 -23.26 -20.37 2.55
C ASN A 210 -22.97 -18.88 2.76
N THR A 211 -21.70 -18.49 2.68
CA THR A 211 -21.27 -17.09 2.78
C THR A 211 -20.93 -16.51 1.42
N ASN A 212 -21.12 -15.20 1.29
CA ASN A 212 -20.69 -14.42 0.14
C ASN A 212 -20.10 -13.11 0.68
N CYS A 213 -18.81 -13.14 0.93
CA CYS A 213 -18.08 -12.07 1.60
C CYS A 213 -17.33 -11.25 0.54
N GLU A 214 -17.30 -9.94 0.71
CA GLU A 214 -16.66 -9.03 -0.22
C GLU A 214 -15.78 -8.02 0.54
N TRP A 215 -14.61 -7.70 0.00
CA TRP A 215 -13.68 -6.71 0.56
C TRP A 215 -13.09 -5.86 -0.57
N LEU A 216 -12.81 -4.59 -0.28
CA LEU A 216 -12.05 -3.72 -1.16
C LEU A 216 -10.78 -3.27 -0.47
N VAL A 217 -9.63 -3.70 -0.98
CA VAL A 217 -8.34 -3.09 -0.65
C VAL A 217 -8.16 -1.90 -1.58
N ALA A 218 -8.29 -0.70 -1.04
CA ALA A 218 -8.12 0.56 -1.73
C ALA A 218 -7.31 1.49 -0.82
N PRO A 219 -6.00 1.23 -0.68
CA PRO A 219 -5.14 2.06 0.13
C PRO A 219 -5.22 3.52 -0.32
N GLU A 220 -5.31 4.42 0.66
CA GLU A 220 -5.31 5.86 0.42
C GLU A 220 -4.20 6.50 1.28
N LEU A 221 -3.08 6.86 0.66
CA LEU A 221 -2.03 7.63 1.33
C LEU A 221 -2.41 9.12 1.42
N SER A 222 -3.09 9.65 0.40
CA SER A 222 -3.53 11.06 0.25
C SER A 222 -4.32 11.25 -1.07
N PRO A 223 -5.14 12.32 -1.25
CA PRO A 223 -5.75 12.64 -2.55
C PRO A 223 -4.79 12.78 -3.75
N VAL A 224 -3.47 12.90 -3.51
CA VAL A 224 -2.41 12.99 -4.54
C VAL A 224 -1.67 11.66 -4.78
N ASP A 225 -2.32 10.54 -4.43
CA ASP A 225 -1.75 9.17 -4.30
C ASP A 225 -0.83 8.68 -5.43
N SER A 226 0.36 8.21 -5.06
CA SER A 226 1.42 7.66 -5.92
C SER A 226 1.57 6.15 -5.70
N ILE A 227 0.50 5.38 -5.64
CA ILE A 227 0.59 3.91 -5.64
C ILE A 227 0.38 3.41 -7.07
N ALA A 228 1.33 2.67 -7.60
CA ALA A 228 1.21 2.05 -8.91
C ALA A 228 0.49 0.70 -8.84
N GLN A 229 0.94 -0.15 -7.91
CA GLN A 229 0.53 -1.55 -7.83
C GLN A 229 0.51 -2.01 -6.37
N LEU A 230 -0.12 -3.16 -6.13
CA LEU A 230 -0.11 -3.87 -4.86
C LEU A 230 0.62 -5.21 -5.07
N ALA A 231 1.62 -5.48 -4.24
CA ALA A 231 2.24 -6.79 -4.12
C ALA A 231 1.42 -7.62 -3.11
N LEU A 232 1.00 -8.82 -3.51
CA LEU A 232 0.07 -9.64 -2.76
C LEU A 232 0.73 -10.96 -2.34
N HIS A 233 0.61 -11.28 -1.06
CA HIS A 233 1.32 -12.41 -0.43
C HIS A 233 0.37 -13.27 0.40
N PHE A 234 0.25 -14.56 0.10
CA PHE A 234 -0.57 -15.47 0.92
C PHE A 234 0.23 -15.96 2.13
N TYR A 235 -0.34 -15.84 3.32
CA TYR A 235 0.19 -16.43 4.56
C TYR A 235 -0.52 -17.73 4.94
N GLN A 236 -1.75 -17.91 4.48
CA GLN A 236 -2.56 -19.09 4.72
C GLN A 236 -3.55 -19.26 3.58
N PHE A 237 -3.78 -20.51 3.17
CA PHE A 237 -4.79 -20.84 2.16
C PHE A 237 -5.21 -22.31 2.27
N ASP A 238 -6.46 -22.54 2.66
CA ASP A 238 -7.08 -23.85 2.76
C ASP A 238 -8.59 -23.75 2.56
N LEU A 239 -9.06 -24.06 1.35
CA LEU A 239 -10.47 -24.10 0.99
C LEU A 239 -10.92 -25.53 0.70
N ALA A 240 -12.13 -25.87 1.12
CA ALA A 240 -12.82 -27.09 0.76
C ALA A 240 -13.27 -27.09 -0.71
N ASP A 241 -13.58 -28.27 -1.22
CA ASP A 241 -14.05 -28.47 -2.59
C ASP A 241 -15.42 -27.79 -2.79
N GLY A 242 -15.50 -26.83 -3.71
CA GLY A 242 -16.73 -26.08 -4.02
C GLY A 242 -16.63 -24.61 -3.65
N ASP A 243 -15.77 -24.27 -2.69
CA ASP A 243 -15.56 -22.91 -2.20
C ASP A 243 -14.52 -22.18 -3.04
N THR A 244 -14.68 -20.86 -3.21
CA THR A 244 -13.83 -20.09 -4.11
C THR A 244 -13.53 -18.69 -3.58
N LEU A 245 -12.25 -18.34 -3.55
CA LEU A 245 -11.79 -16.95 -3.43
C LEU A 245 -11.52 -16.38 -4.82
N PHE A 246 -12.25 -15.32 -5.18
CA PHE A 246 -12.02 -14.52 -6.38
C PHE A 246 -11.26 -13.24 -6.01
N MET A 247 -10.27 -12.89 -6.82
CA MET A 247 -9.50 -11.66 -6.71
C MET A 247 -9.58 -10.91 -8.03
N TYR A 248 -9.99 -9.65 -7.99
CA TYR A 248 -10.20 -8.79 -9.15
C TYR A 248 -9.30 -7.56 -9.06
N ASP A 249 -8.63 -7.24 -10.16
CA ASP A 249 -7.68 -6.14 -10.31
C ASP A 249 -8.44 -4.82 -10.54
N GLY A 250 -9.05 -4.29 -9.48
CA GLY A 250 -9.86 -3.07 -9.50
C GLY A 250 -10.83 -2.97 -8.32
N GLU A 251 -11.87 -2.16 -8.48
CA GLU A 251 -12.82 -1.79 -7.40
C GLU A 251 -13.99 -2.75 -7.20
N SER A 252 -14.24 -3.65 -8.14
CA SER A 252 -15.42 -4.51 -8.12
C SER A 252 -15.22 -5.81 -8.89
N ALA A 253 -16.20 -6.71 -8.77
CA ALA A 253 -16.28 -7.95 -9.55
C ALA A 253 -16.44 -7.74 -11.08
N GLN A 254 -16.55 -6.50 -11.56
CA GLN A 254 -16.54 -6.19 -13.01
C GLN A 254 -15.13 -5.94 -13.54
N ALA A 255 -14.13 -5.77 -12.67
CA ALA A 255 -12.75 -5.59 -13.05
C ALA A 255 -12.13 -6.89 -13.60
N ALA A 256 -10.91 -6.81 -14.12
CA ALA A 256 -10.21 -7.97 -14.64
C ALA A 256 -9.95 -8.99 -13.52
N LEU A 257 -10.26 -10.27 -13.76
CA LEU A 257 -10.01 -11.32 -12.78
C LEU A 257 -8.49 -11.55 -12.68
N LEU A 258 -7.92 -11.20 -11.52
CA LEU A 258 -6.50 -11.44 -11.21
C LEU A 258 -6.27 -12.92 -10.89
N GLY A 259 -7.21 -13.55 -10.18
CA GLY A 259 -7.12 -14.96 -9.84
C GLY A 259 -8.42 -15.55 -9.28
N LYS A 260 -8.54 -16.87 -9.47
CA LYS A 260 -9.61 -17.70 -8.91
C LYS A 260 -8.94 -18.86 -8.17
N PHE A 261 -9.13 -18.91 -6.85
CA PHE A 261 -8.44 -19.84 -5.98
C PHE A 261 -9.43 -20.79 -5.29
N THR A 262 -9.08 -22.08 -5.27
CA THR A 262 -9.91 -23.19 -4.75
C THR A 262 -9.00 -24.26 -4.18
N GLY A 263 -9.51 -25.11 -3.27
CA GLY A 263 -8.75 -26.20 -2.68
C GLY A 263 -7.69 -25.73 -1.67
N SER A 264 -6.73 -26.60 -1.36
CA SER A 264 -5.72 -26.37 -0.30
C SER A 264 -4.30 -26.14 -0.82
N THR A 265 -4.13 -25.89 -2.13
CA THR A 265 -2.82 -25.56 -2.70
C THR A 265 -2.51 -24.10 -2.44
N HIS A 266 -1.40 -23.83 -1.75
CA HIS A 266 -0.94 -22.47 -1.46
C HIS A 266 -0.70 -21.68 -2.76
N PRO A 267 -1.36 -20.52 -2.96
CA PRO A 267 -1.16 -19.69 -4.14
C PRO A 267 0.24 -19.06 -4.19
N ASN A 268 0.71 -18.76 -5.40
CA ASN A 268 1.90 -17.92 -5.57
C ASN A 268 1.55 -16.45 -5.34
N ASP A 269 2.58 -15.65 -5.03
CA ASP A 269 2.47 -14.20 -4.97
C ASP A 269 1.98 -13.59 -6.29
N LEU A 270 1.23 -12.49 -6.17
CA LEU A 270 0.61 -11.77 -7.29
C LEU A 270 0.94 -10.28 -7.21
N ILE A 271 0.81 -9.60 -8.33
CA ILE A 271 0.91 -8.14 -8.41
C ILE A 271 -0.28 -7.63 -9.21
N THR A 272 -0.98 -6.61 -8.70
CA THR A 272 -2.09 -5.94 -9.40
C THR A 272 -1.55 -5.01 -10.49
N SER A 273 -2.37 -4.61 -11.46
CA SER A 273 -1.96 -3.58 -12.45
C SER A 273 -2.24 -2.15 -11.98
N GLY A 274 -3.06 -1.99 -10.94
CA GLY A 274 -3.37 -0.71 -10.31
C GLY A 274 -3.29 -0.75 -8.78
N ASN A 275 -3.74 0.32 -8.13
CA ASN A 275 -3.68 0.47 -6.67
C ASN A 275 -4.89 -0.12 -5.91
N LYS A 276 -5.73 -0.93 -6.55
CA LYS A 276 -6.96 -1.46 -5.94
C LYS A 276 -7.12 -2.94 -6.22
N LEU A 277 -7.66 -3.64 -5.22
CA LEU A 277 -7.94 -5.06 -5.27
C LEU A 277 -9.31 -5.32 -4.64
N PHE A 278 -10.21 -5.94 -5.41
CA PHE A 278 -11.51 -6.39 -4.91
C PHE A 278 -11.47 -7.90 -4.69
N LEU A 279 -11.85 -8.34 -3.50
CA LEU A 279 -11.91 -9.74 -3.11
C LEU A 279 -13.34 -10.18 -2.92
N ASN A 280 -13.65 -11.40 -3.36
CA ASN A 280 -14.94 -12.02 -3.12
C ASN A 280 -14.76 -13.50 -2.77
N PHE A 281 -15.16 -13.87 -1.56
CA PHE A 281 -15.08 -15.25 -1.06
C PHE A 281 -16.50 -15.83 -0.96
N ILE A 282 -16.75 -16.87 -1.73
CA ILE A 282 -18.04 -17.57 -1.80
C ILE A 282 -17.87 -18.99 -1.30
N THR A 283 -18.71 -19.39 -0.36
CA THR A 283 -18.77 -20.76 0.16
C THR A 283 -20.10 -21.42 -0.11
N ASP A 284 -20.09 -22.72 -0.34
CA ASP A 284 -21.28 -23.53 -0.58
C ASP A 284 -21.84 -24.13 0.72
N SER A 285 -22.71 -25.14 0.63
CA SER A 285 -23.38 -25.73 1.80
C SER A 285 -22.60 -26.85 2.50
N ALA A 286 -21.44 -27.28 1.98
CA ALA A 286 -20.77 -28.52 2.37
C ALA A 286 -19.27 -28.36 2.62
N ALA A 287 -18.77 -29.01 3.70
CA ALA A 287 -17.37 -28.98 4.14
C ALA A 287 -16.79 -27.57 4.35
N THR A 288 -15.72 -27.47 5.12
CA THR A 288 -15.04 -26.19 5.39
C THR A 288 -13.55 -26.46 5.52
N GLY A 289 -12.72 -25.45 5.21
CA GLY A 289 -11.27 -25.46 5.40
C GLY A 289 -10.84 -24.38 6.38
N GLN A 290 -9.55 -24.28 6.68
CA GLN A 290 -8.99 -23.27 7.61
C GLN A 290 -9.04 -21.83 7.06
N GLY A 291 -9.50 -21.62 5.83
CA GLY A 291 -9.68 -20.28 5.27
C GLY A 291 -8.39 -19.70 4.68
N TRP A 292 -8.28 -18.38 4.65
CA TRP A 292 -7.18 -17.71 3.97
C TRP A 292 -6.74 -16.45 4.70
N ARG A 293 -5.46 -16.12 4.53
CA ARG A 293 -4.85 -14.91 5.08
C ARG A 293 -3.95 -14.29 4.01
N LEU A 294 -4.30 -13.10 3.56
CA LEU A 294 -3.66 -12.37 2.47
C LEU A 294 -3.01 -11.09 3.01
N GLY A 295 -1.72 -10.93 2.77
CA GLY A 295 -1.02 -9.66 2.94
C GLY A 295 -0.98 -8.85 1.65
N TRP A 296 -0.89 -7.53 1.79
CA TRP A 296 -0.52 -6.64 0.71
C TRP A 296 0.53 -5.61 1.16
N ASP A 297 1.40 -5.26 0.23
CA ASP A 297 2.31 -4.12 0.30
C ASP A 297 2.09 -3.24 -0.95
N TYR A 298 2.34 -1.94 -0.84
CA TYR A 298 2.23 -1.03 -1.97
C TYR A 298 3.54 -0.92 -2.75
N ILE A 299 3.43 -0.71 -4.06
CA ILE A 299 4.54 -0.42 -4.97
C ILE A 299 4.34 1.00 -5.50
N LEU A 300 5.33 1.86 -5.31
CA LEU A 300 5.34 3.22 -5.86
C LEU A 300 5.61 3.20 -7.38
N PRO A 301 5.04 4.12 -8.16
CA PRO A 301 5.36 4.29 -9.57
C PRO A 301 6.79 4.78 -9.70
N GLU A 302 7.42 4.38 -10.79
CA GLU A 302 8.69 4.91 -11.22
C GLU A 302 8.43 5.83 -12.41
N TYR A 303 8.37 7.15 -12.14
CA TYR A 303 8.02 8.13 -13.18
C TYR A 303 9.20 8.44 -14.12
N CYS A 304 10.42 8.48 -13.58
CA CYS A 304 11.65 8.63 -14.36
C CYS A 304 12.82 7.93 -13.66
N ASN A 305 13.60 7.14 -14.41
CA ASN A 305 14.80 6.43 -13.91
C ASN A 305 15.95 6.39 -14.92
N ASP A 306 15.72 6.91 -16.12
CA ASP A 306 16.64 6.87 -17.25
C ASP A 306 17.02 8.27 -17.71
N THR A 307 18.03 8.35 -18.57
CA THR A 307 18.33 9.59 -19.30
C THR A 307 17.44 9.70 -20.53
N LEU A 308 16.58 10.72 -20.56
CA LEU A 308 15.72 11.04 -21.70
C LEU A 308 16.40 12.03 -22.64
N TYR A 309 16.22 11.85 -23.96
CA TYR A 309 16.88 12.64 -24.99
C TYR A 309 15.86 13.42 -25.84
N TYR A 310 16.10 14.72 -26.01
CA TYR A 310 15.21 15.63 -26.73
C TYR A 310 15.98 16.38 -27.81
N SER A 311 15.47 16.37 -29.04
CA SER A 311 16.17 16.99 -30.19
C SER A 311 15.30 17.91 -31.03
N VAL A 312 14.06 18.16 -30.62
CA VAL A 312 13.12 19.07 -31.30
C VAL A 312 13.30 20.50 -30.79
N THR A 313 12.84 21.51 -31.53
CA THR A 313 13.05 22.92 -31.16
C THR A 313 12.16 23.42 -30.02
N ILE A 314 11.06 22.71 -29.72
CA ILE A 314 10.16 23.03 -28.61
C ILE A 314 9.52 21.73 -28.12
N ASP A 315 9.53 21.51 -26.82
CA ASP A 315 8.85 20.37 -26.18
C ASP A 315 8.53 20.67 -24.72
N THR A 316 7.68 19.84 -24.12
CA THR A 316 7.33 19.87 -22.71
C THR A 316 8.03 18.74 -21.97
N LEU A 317 8.69 19.06 -20.86
CA LEU A 317 9.34 18.11 -19.95
C LEU A 317 8.65 18.16 -18.59
N SER A 318 8.61 17.04 -17.90
CA SER A 318 8.22 16.95 -16.50
C SER A 318 8.97 15.81 -15.82
N ASP A 319 8.84 15.76 -14.50
CA ASP A 319 9.20 14.61 -13.65
C ASP A 319 8.35 13.35 -13.90
N GLY A 320 7.29 13.45 -14.70
CA GLY A 320 6.43 12.33 -15.12
C GLY A 320 5.27 12.03 -14.15
N SER A 321 5.20 12.67 -12.99
CA SER A 321 4.18 12.42 -11.95
C SER A 321 2.80 13.01 -12.29
N GLY A 322 2.76 14.04 -13.14
CA GLY A 322 1.53 14.62 -13.66
C GLY A 322 0.67 15.28 -12.57
N GLU A 323 -0.48 14.69 -12.25
CA GLU A 323 -1.33 15.19 -11.17
C GLU A 323 -0.98 14.63 -9.79
N LYS A 324 -0.11 13.63 -9.75
CA LYS A 324 0.34 12.97 -8.53
C LYS A 324 1.60 13.62 -7.99
N ASN A 325 2.01 13.21 -6.81
CA ASN A 325 3.32 13.61 -6.31
C ASN A 325 4.42 12.74 -6.94
N TYR A 326 5.61 13.30 -7.12
CA TYR A 326 6.77 12.50 -7.53
C TYR A 326 7.12 11.43 -6.49
N THR A 327 7.88 10.43 -6.91
CA THR A 327 8.32 9.34 -6.03
C THR A 327 9.63 9.74 -5.32
N GLU A 328 9.77 9.38 -4.06
CA GLU A 328 11.02 9.52 -3.31
C GLU A 328 12.14 8.67 -3.93
N ASN A 329 13.39 9.05 -3.70
CA ASN A 329 14.59 8.39 -4.23
C ASN A 329 14.63 8.35 -5.77
N THR A 330 14.00 9.33 -6.42
CA THR A 330 14.06 9.51 -7.87
C THR A 330 15.38 10.16 -8.24
N ASP A 331 16.05 9.66 -9.28
CA ASP A 331 17.23 10.28 -9.87
C ASP A 331 17.17 10.11 -11.39
N CYS A 332 16.89 11.19 -12.11
CA CYS A 332 16.67 11.11 -13.55
C CYS A 332 17.22 12.32 -14.31
N TYR A 333 17.57 12.09 -15.58
CA TYR A 333 18.29 13.04 -16.41
C TYR A 333 17.55 13.32 -17.72
N PHE A 334 17.62 14.57 -18.19
CA PHE A 334 17.01 14.97 -19.45
C PHE A 334 18.06 15.74 -20.26
N LEU A 335 18.53 15.17 -21.36
CA LEU A 335 19.47 15.82 -22.27
C LEU A 335 18.70 16.43 -23.44
N ILE A 336 18.69 17.76 -23.51
CA ILE A 336 18.23 18.50 -24.67
C ILE A 336 19.44 18.75 -25.57
N GLU A 337 19.35 18.37 -26.84
CA GLU A 337 20.36 18.60 -27.86
C GLU A 337 19.69 18.97 -29.19
N VAL A 338 19.65 20.27 -29.50
CA VAL A 338 18.99 20.79 -30.70
C VAL A 338 20.02 21.32 -31.66
N ALA A 339 20.29 20.60 -32.75
CA ALA A 339 21.30 21.01 -33.73
C ALA A 339 21.02 22.41 -34.29
N GLY A 340 22.03 23.29 -34.24
CA GLY A 340 21.95 24.67 -34.75
C GLY A 340 21.24 25.67 -33.83
N ALA A 341 20.90 25.29 -32.59
CA ALA A 341 20.43 26.23 -31.58
C ALA A 341 21.58 27.08 -31.01
N ASP A 342 21.36 28.40 -30.90
CA ASP A 342 22.29 29.31 -30.22
C ASP A 342 22.00 29.42 -28.73
N ASP A 343 20.73 29.23 -28.37
CA ASP A 343 20.26 29.23 -26.99
C ASP A 343 19.05 28.31 -26.82
N ILE A 344 18.85 27.90 -25.57
CA ILE A 344 17.70 27.13 -25.12
C ILE A 344 17.06 27.90 -23.96
N THR A 345 15.80 28.28 -24.11
CA THR A 345 15.01 28.94 -23.07
C THR A 345 14.11 27.94 -22.38
N ILE A 346 14.18 27.85 -21.05
CA ILE A 346 13.29 27.06 -20.19
C ILE A 346 12.23 27.98 -19.59
N THR A 347 10.96 27.57 -19.65
CA THR A 347 9.84 28.22 -18.97
C THR A 347 9.06 27.20 -18.15
N PHE A 348 9.02 27.36 -16.83
CA PHE A 348 8.25 26.50 -15.94
C PHE A 348 6.75 26.78 -16.04
N THR A 349 5.95 25.72 -16.10
CA THR A 349 4.48 25.77 -16.05
C THR A 349 3.95 25.25 -14.72
N ASP A 350 4.71 24.39 -14.03
CA ASP A 350 4.43 23.93 -12.67
C ASP A 350 5.73 23.70 -11.89
N PHE A 351 5.73 23.94 -10.58
CA PHE A 351 6.92 23.74 -9.73
C PHE A 351 6.59 23.70 -8.23
N GLU A 352 6.55 22.49 -7.68
CA GLU A 352 6.51 22.19 -6.25
C GLU A 352 7.47 21.03 -5.96
N VAL A 353 8.70 21.38 -5.56
CA VAL A 353 9.77 20.42 -5.21
C VAL A 353 10.19 20.70 -3.77
N GLU A 354 10.50 19.67 -2.97
CA GLU A 354 10.88 19.87 -1.57
C GLU A 354 12.00 20.93 -1.43
N PRO A 355 11.83 21.96 -0.59
CA PRO A 355 12.90 22.91 -0.32
C PRO A 355 14.14 22.24 0.27
N ASP A 356 15.32 22.68 -0.17
CA ASP A 356 16.64 22.31 0.34
C ASP A 356 17.14 20.88 0.03
N TYR A 357 16.27 19.87 0.09
CA TYR A 357 16.61 18.45 -0.08
C TYR A 357 16.49 17.99 -1.54
N ASP A 358 15.32 18.23 -2.15
CA ASP A 358 15.05 17.87 -3.53
C ASP A 358 15.40 19.00 -4.50
N TYR A 359 15.68 18.65 -5.76
CA TYR A 359 16.04 19.66 -6.73
C TYR A 359 15.90 19.25 -8.19
N LEU A 360 15.68 20.26 -9.01
CA LEU A 360 16.01 20.24 -10.44
C LEU A 360 17.25 21.09 -10.67
N LYS A 361 18.35 20.48 -11.12
CA LYS A 361 19.57 21.18 -11.51
C LYS A 361 19.71 21.23 -13.03
N ILE A 362 20.28 22.33 -13.50
CA ILE A 362 20.58 22.55 -14.91
C ILE A 362 22.08 22.60 -15.07
N TYR A 363 22.61 21.91 -16.07
CA TYR A 363 24.03 21.79 -16.36
C TYR A 363 24.32 22.10 -17.82
N ASP A 364 25.51 22.64 -18.06
CA ASP A 364 26.19 22.48 -19.34
C ASP A 364 26.70 21.03 -19.40
N PRO A 365 26.31 20.21 -20.40
CA PRO A 365 26.78 18.83 -20.51
C PRO A 365 28.30 18.69 -20.55
N SER A 366 29.03 19.73 -20.96
CA SER A 366 30.50 19.74 -20.96
C SER A 366 31.11 19.94 -19.57
N ASN A 367 30.34 20.39 -18.57
CA ASN A 367 30.78 20.61 -17.19
C ASN A 367 29.71 20.24 -16.16
N VAL A 368 29.47 18.94 -16.00
CA VAL A 368 28.49 18.39 -15.02
C VAL A 368 28.88 18.58 -13.54
N ASN A 369 30.09 19.05 -13.24
CA ASN A 369 30.54 19.26 -11.86
C ASN A 369 30.02 20.58 -11.26
N GLN A 370 29.54 21.50 -12.10
CA GLN A 370 29.06 22.80 -11.67
C GLN A 370 27.69 23.07 -12.29
N PRO A 371 26.59 23.01 -11.52
CA PRO A 371 25.27 23.37 -12.04
C PRO A 371 25.26 24.85 -12.42
N LEU A 372 24.65 25.15 -13.57
CA LEU A 372 24.31 26.51 -14.01
C LEU A 372 23.25 27.10 -13.09
N ASP A 373 22.25 26.29 -12.71
CA ASP A 373 21.18 26.64 -11.78
C ASP A 373 20.73 25.43 -10.96
N LYS A 374 20.13 25.73 -9.80
CA LYS A 374 19.43 24.78 -8.92
C LYS A 374 18.07 25.38 -8.59
N PHE A 375 17.01 24.62 -8.82
CA PHE A 375 15.64 24.96 -8.46
C PHE A 375 15.12 24.00 -7.39
N SER A 376 14.46 24.54 -6.37
CA SER A 376 13.81 23.81 -5.27
C SER A 376 12.76 24.72 -4.60
N GLY A 377 11.82 24.14 -3.87
CA GLY A 377 10.74 24.85 -3.20
C GLY A 377 9.47 25.03 -4.05
N PHE A 378 8.55 25.85 -3.55
CA PHE A 378 7.18 25.98 -4.07
C PHE A 378 6.95 27.28 -4.87
N THR A 379 8.01 28.01 -5.19
CA THR A 379 7.88 29.25 -5.98
C THR A 379 8.19 28.93 -7.43
N LEU A 380 7.22 29.17 -8.32
CA LEU A 380 7.39 28.99 -9.76
C LEU A 380 8.61 29.79 -10.26
N PRO A 381 9.66 29.13 -10.78
CA PRO A 381 10.86 29.84 -11.21
C PRO A 381 10.60 30.72 -12.44
N GLN A 382 11.37 31.81 -12.56
CA GLN A 382 11.32 32.65 -13.75
C GLN A 382 11.95 31.94 -14.95
N ALA A 383 11.42 32.22 -16.15
CA ALA A 383 11.99 31.70 -17.39
C ALA A 383 13.45 32.13 -17.54
N LYS A 384 14.29 31.21 -18.01
CA LYS A 384 15.74 31.44 -18.14
C LYS A 384 16.27 30.90 -19.46
N THR A 385 17.16 31.67 -20.09
CA THR A 385 17.82 31.33 -21.36
C THR A 385 19.26 30.92 -21.11
N TYR A 386 19.65 29.78 -21.67
CA TYR A 386 20.97 29.18 -21.56
C TYR A 386 21.63 29.20 -22.94
N PRO A 387 22.89 29.67 -23.05
CA PRO A 387 23.60 29.67 -24.33
C PRO A 387 24.01 28.25 -24.75
N GLY A 388 24.09 28.02 -26.05
CA GLY A 388 24.49 26.77 -26.65
C GLY A 388 23.32 25.92 -27.14
N ASN A 389 23.67 24.80 -27.74
CA ASN A 389 22.74 23.89 -28.40
C ASN A 389 22.39 22.64 -27.57
N GLN A 390 22.95 22.55 -26.36
CA GLN A 390 22.74 21.44 -25.45
C GLN A 390 22.49 21.91 -24.02
N LEU A 391 21.65 21.18 -23.29
CA LEU A 391 21.34 21.44 -21.88
C LEU A 391 21.02 20.12 -21.18
N LEU A 392 21.64 19.87 -20.03
CA LEU A 392 21.38 18.67 -19.23
C LEU A 392 20.62 19.06 -17.96
N LEU A 393 19.45 18.46 -17.76
CA LEU A 393 18.65 18.60 -16.55
C LEU A 393 18.82 17.36 -15.70
N HIS A 394 18.86 17.54 -14.38
CA HIS A 394 18.93 16.46 -13.40
C HIS A 394 17.89 16.71 -12.30
N PHE A 395 16.89 15.83 -12.22
CA PHE A 395 15.94 15.82 -11.13
C PHE A 395 16.36 14.76 -10.11
N HIS A 396 16.37 15.16 -8.84
CA HIS A 396 16.73 14.30 -7.71
C HIS A 396 15.76 14.53 -6.57
N SER A 397 15.25 13.45 -5.99
CA SER A 397 14.52 13.44 -4.73
C SER A 397 15.18 12.54 -3.69
N ASP A 398 15.06 12.91 -2.43
CA ASP A 398 15.57 12.15 -1.30
C ASP A 398 14.54 11.07 -0.84
N SER A 399 14.78 10.45 0.32
CA SER A 399 13.95 9.35 0.82
C SER A 399 12.62 9.75 1.49
N ARG A 400 12.27 11.04 1.54
CA ARG A 400 11.13 11.59 2.28
C ARG A 400 10.44 12.70 1.48
N ASP A 401 9.27 13.09 1.98
CA ASP A 401 8.55 14.32 1.65
C ASP A 401 8.47 14.64 0.14
N ASN A 402 7.47 14.08 -0.53
CA ASN A 402 7.20 14.35 -1.93
C ASN A 402 6.11 15.43 -2.17
N PHE A 403 6.12 16.02 -3.36
CA PHE A 403 5.19 17.08 -3.79
C PHE A 403 4.81 16.93 -5.26
N ARG A 404 4.05 17.88 -5.83
CA ARG A 404 3.52 17.80 -7.21
C ARG A 404 4.58 17.80 -8.32
N GLY A 405 5.83 18.08 -7.99
CA GLY A 405 6.95 17.97 -8.93
C GLY A 405 7.08 19.20 -9.81
N TRP A 406 7.39 19.00 -11.09
CA TRP A 406 7.68 20.12 -11.98
C TRP A 406 7.28 19.81 -13.42
N GLN A 407 6.87 20.85 -14.12
CA GLN A 407 6.68 20.82 -15.56
C GLN A 407 7.24 22.09 -16.17
N LEU A 408 7.89 21.95 -17.32
CA LEU A 408 8.45 23.07 -18.08
C LEU A 408 8.31 22.85 -19.58
N VAL A 409 8.36 23.94 -20.32
CA VAL A 409 8.54 23.96 -21.77
C VAL A 409 9.93 24.49 -22.06
N TYR A 410 10.70 23.77 -22.87
CA TYR A 410 11.92 24.33 -23.45
C TYR A 410 11.65 24.81 -24.87
N GLN A 411 12.29 25.89 -25.27
CA GLN A 411 12.29 26.40 -26.63
C GLN A 411 13.71 26.76 -27.03
N ALA A 412 14.23 26.06 -28.03
CA ALA A 412 15.52 26.35 -28.63
C ALA A 412 15.36 27.42 -29.72
N SER A 413 16.26 28.40 -29.72
CA SER A 413 16.34 29.44 -30.74
C SER A 413 17.43 29.07 -31.75
N PRO A 414 17.10 28.39 -32.86
CA PRO A 414 18.06 28.20 -33.93
C PRO A 414 18.38 29.54 -34.58
N THR A 415 19.62 29.99 -34.50
CA THR A 415 20.09 30.96 -35.48
C THR A 415 20.65 30.19 -36.66
N ASN A 416 19.99 30.36 -37.80
CA ASN A 416 20.34 29.77 -39.08
C ASN A 416 20.02 28.28 -39.17
N ILE A 417 18.95 27.98 -39.88
CA ILE A 417 18.81 26.69 -40.56
C ILE A 417 19.67 26.77 -41.83
N PRO A 418 20.88 26.21 -41.90
CA PRO A 418 21.46 25.90 -43.18
C PRO A 418 20.58 24.79 -43.77
N GLU A 419 19.72 25.16 -44.71
CA GLU A 419 19.13 24.21 -45.64
C GLU A 419 20.27 23.71 -46.55
N ARG A 420 21.10 22.78 -46.04
CA ARG A 420 22.16 22.12 -46.82
C ARG A 420 21.50 21.37 -47.96
N ASP A 421 21.56 21.97 -49.14
CA ASP A 421 21.72 21.22 -50.37
C ASP A 421 23.18 21.36 -50.78
N ASN A 422 23.79 20.31 -51.35
CA ASN A 422 25.24 20.29 -51.65
C ASN A 422 25.67 21.30 -52.74
N GLU A 423 24.77 22.18 -53.20
CA GLU A 423 24.97 23.08 -54.35
C GLU A 423 25.03 24.58 -53.97
N PHE A 424 24.22 25.08 -53.01
CA PHE A 424 24.32 26.45 -52.45
C PHE A 424 23.50 26.61 -51.16
N THR A 425 23.80 27.66 -50.38
CA THR A 425 23.07 28.04 -49.17
C THR A 425 22.42 29.41 -49.36
N ILE A 426 21.19 29.59 -48.86
CA ILE A 426 20.53 30.91 -48.77
C ILE A 426 20.35 31.34 -47.34
N TYR A 427 20.58 32.62 -47.04
CA TYR A 427 20.40 33.17 -45.69
C TYR A 427 20.25 34.70 -45.70
N PRO A 428 19.60 35.29 -44.69
CA PRO A 428 18.77 34.62 -43.71
C PRO A 428 17.48 34.10 -44.35
N ASN A 429 16.91 33.02 -43.83
CA ASN A 429 15.59 32.53 -44.21
C ASN A 429 14.90 32.03 -42.93
N PRO A 430 13.98 32.81 -42.32
CA PRO A 430 13.21 33.91 -42.92
C PRO A 430 14.01 35.19 -43.22
N VAL A 431 13.62 35.94 -44.26
CA VAL A 431 14.32 37.12 -44.77
C VAL A 431 13.49 38.40 -44.62
N SER A 432 14.14 39.51 -44.25
CA SER A 432 13.53 40.85 -44.26
C SER A 432 13.80 41.58 -45.58
N ASP A 433 15.03 42.02 -45.84
CA ASP A 433 15.30 42.88 -47.01
C ASP A 433 16.20 42.20 -48.04
N TYR A 434 17.32 41.60 -47.61
CA TYR A 434 18.30 41.01 -48.53
C TYR A 434 18.48 39.52 -48.24
N LEU A 435 18.33 38.70 -49.27
CA LEU A 435 18.60 37.27 -49.24
C LEU A 435 19.99 37.00 -49.85
N PHE A 436 20.94 36.56 -49.04
CA PHE A 436 22.29 36.19 -49.48
C PHE A 436 22.31 34.78 -50.04
N ILE A 437 23.16 34.56 -51.04
CA ILE A 437 23.38 33.27 -51.67
C ILE A 437 24.88 32.95 -51.60
N ASP A 438 25.22 31.86 -50.93
CA ASP A 438 26.58 31.35 -50.85
C ASP A 438 26.76 30.12 -51.73
N TYR A 439 27.78 30.17 -52.60
CA TYR A 439 28.10 29.13 -53.58
C TYR A 439 29.39 28.42 -53.14
N PRO A 440 29.31 27.21 -52.55
CA PRO A 440 30.48 26.51 -52.03
C PRO A 440 31.51 26.13 -53.11
N ASN A 441 31.15 26.12 -54.40
CA ASN A 441 32.05 25.84 -55.53
C ASN A 441 31.91 26.90 -56.66
N GLN A 442 32.75 27.93 -56.66
CA GLN A 442 32.72 29.13 -57.51
C GLN A 442 33.13 28.94 -59.00
N ASN A 443 32.84 27.80 -59.64
CA ASN A 443 33.31 27.53 -61.02
C ASN A 443 32.27 27.75 -62.14
N SER A 444 31.01 28.09 -61.83
CA SER A 444 30.01 28.41 -62.87
C SER A 444 29.94 29.92 -63.11
N SER A 445 30.16 30.33 -64.35
CA SER A 445 30.18 31.74 -64.77
C SER A 445 28.80 32.29 -65.16
N ASN A 446 27.73 31.47 -65.12
CA ASN A 446 26.39 31.85 -65.58
C ASN A 446 25.27 31.30 -64.67
N ILE A 447 25.16 31.84 -63.46
CA ILE A 447 24.08 31.50 -62.51
C ILE A 447 22.92 32.49 -62.69
N TYR A 448 21.71 31.97 -62.87
CA TYR A 448 20.50 32.79 -62.97
C TYR A 448 19.49 32.40 -61.90
N TYR A 449 18.71 33.36 -61.41
CA TYR A 449 17.63 33.10 -60.47
C TYR A 449 16.27 33.54 -61.00
N ARG A 450 15.22 32.91 -60.48
CA ARG A 450 13.82 33.33 -60.60
C ARG A 450 13.11 33.13 -59.28
N ILE A 451 12.34 34.11 -58.84
CA ILE A 451 11.50 34.00 -57.66
C ILE A 451 10.05 33.91 -58.09
N TYR A 452 9.34 32.90 -57.59
CA TYR A 452 7.93 32.66 -57.86
C TYR A 452 7.09 32.90 -56.59
N HIS A 453 5.95 33.55 -56.77
CA HIS A 453 4.88 33.51 -55.78
C HIS A 453 4.17 32.14 -55.84
N PRO A 454 3.56 31.62 -54.75
CA PRO A 454 2.92 30.31 -54.71
C PRO A 454 1.79 30.10 -55.73
N ASN A 455 1.26 31.18 -56.32
CA ASN A 455 0.28 31.12 -57.40
C ASN A 455 0.91 30.92 -58.80
N GLY A 456 2.23 30.78 -58.90
CA GLY A 456 2.97 30.55 -60.14
C GLY A 456 3.45 31.80 -60.87
N ASN A 457 3.18 33.01 -60.36
CA ASN A 457 3.67 34.25 -60.96
C ASN A 457 5.16 34.46 -60.66
N ILE A 458 5.92 34.91 -61.65
CA ILE A 458 7.32 35.36 -61.46
C ILE A 458 7.29 36.73 -60.80
N MET A 459 7.96 36.85 -59.66
CA MET A 459 8.08 38.09 -58.89
C MET A 459 9.36 38.85 -59.22
N ASP A 460 10.46 38.12 -59.42
CA ASP A 460 11.74 38.70 -59.82
C ASP A 460 12.61 37.66 -60.54
N SER A 461 13.55 38.10 -61.37
CA SER A 461 14.51 37.23 -62.06
C SER A 461 15.72 38.01 -62.55
N GLY A 462 16.89 37.39 -62.49
CA GLY A 462 18.13 38.03 -62.94
C GLY A 462 19.32 37.08 -62.93
N GLN A 463 20.51 37.65 -63.15
CA GLN A 463 21.76 36.95 -62.90
C GLN A 463 22.00 36.92 -61.39
N ALA A 464 22.30 35.74 -60.84
CA ALA A 464 22.44 35.57 -59.41
C ALA A 464 23.80 36.12 -58.93
N GLY A 465 23.76 37.15 -58.09
CA GLY A 465 24.93 37.69 -57.39
C GLY A 465 25.13 37.02 -56.02
N SER A 466 25.82 37.72 -55.12
CA SER A 466 25.96 37.31 -53.70
C SER A 466 24.69 37.53 -52.87
N HIS A 467 23.73 38.32 -53.37
CA HIS A 467 22.46 38.58 -52.70
C HIS A 467 21.35 38.96 -53.71
N ILE A 468 20.10 38.85 -53.26
CA ILE A 468 18.88 39.30 -53.94
C ILE A 468 18.16 40.29 -53.01
N ASP A 469 17.73 41.43 -53.55
CA ASP A 469 16.93 42.43 -52.84
C ASP A 469 15.44 42.07 -52.90
N LEU A 470 14.86 41.83 -51.73
CA LEU A 470 13.46 41.49 -51.49
C LEU A 470 12.73 42.56 -50.67
N SER A 471 13.34 43.75 -50.48
CA SER A 471 12.77 44.84 -49.68
C SER A 471 11.38 45.31 -50.16
N THR A 472 11.07 45.10 -51.43
CA THR A 472 9.78 45.47 -52.05
C THR A 472 8.74 44.34 -52.03
N PHE A 473 9.10 43.13 -51.58
CA PHE A 473 8.20 41.98 -51.54
C PHE A 473 7.28 42.06 -50.33
N ALA A 474 6.00 41.69 -50.52
CA ALA A 474 5.07 41.55 -49.40
C ALA A 474 5.44 40.35 -48.51
N PRO A 475 5.18 40.39 -47.19
CA PRO A 475 5.33 39.24 -46.31
C PRO A 475 4.61 38.00 -46.84
N GLY A 476 5.26 36.84 -46.81
CA GLY A 476 4.70 35.61 -47.38
C GLY A 476 5.74 34.57 -47.79
N ILE A 477 5.26 33.49 -48.40
CA ILE A 477 6.10 32.40 -48.91
C ILE A 477 6.41 32.66 -50.38
N TYR A 478 7.65 32.43 -50.80
CA TYR A 478 8.09 32.47 -52.20
C TYR A 478 8.98 31.26 -52.50
N TYR A 479 9.17 30.96 -53.79
CA TYR A 479 10.07 29.90 -54.25
C TYR A 479 11.18 30.48 -55.11
N LEU A 480 12.42 30.34 -54.68
CA LEU A 480 13.63 30.68 -55.43
C LEU A 480 14.06 29.49 -56.27
N PHE A 481 14.20 29.71 -57.56
CA PHE A 481 14.78 28.77 -58.51
C PHE A 481 16.13 29.32 -58.92
N ILE A 482 17.20 28.56 -58.71
CA ILE A 482 18.53 28.87 -59.22
C ILE A 482 18.85 27.88 -60.33
N VAL A 483 19.27 28.41 -61.48
CA VAL A 483 19.72 27.64 -62.63
C VAL A 483 21.24 27.65 -62.65
N LEU A 484 21.84 26.48 -62.45
CA LEU A 484 23.28 26.23 -62.47
C LEU A 484 23.59 25.34 -63.68
N ASP A 485 24.10 25.91 -64.76
CA ASP A 485 24.38 25.21 -66.01
C ASP A 485 23.18 24.40 -66.57
N GLN A 486 23.00 23.14 -66.15
CA GLN A 486 21.91 22.23 -66.54
C GLN A 486 21.04 21.73 -65.36
N THR A 487 21.33 22.13 -64.12
CA THR A 487 20.51 21.80 -62.95
C THR A 487 19.68 23.00 -62.53
N ILE A 488 18.47 22.70 -62.04
CA ILE A 488 17.58 23.69 -61.42
C ILE A 488 17.38 23.24 -59.99
N VAL A 489 17.72 24.11 -59.06
CA VAL A 489 17.50 23.89 -57.63
C VAL A 489 16.44 24.84 -57.16
N THR A 490 15.55 24.35 -56.29
CA THR A 490 14.46 25.14 -55.73
C THR A 490 14.62 25.26 -54.22
N LYS A 491 14.50 26.49 -53.72
CA LYS A 491 14.50 26.81 -52.28
C LYS A 491 13.24 27.59 -51.91
N LYS A 492 12.68 27.30 -50.75
CA LYS A 492 11.57 28.08 -50.18
C LYS A 492 12.13 29.31 -49.48
N ILE A 493 11.59 30.48 -49.75
CA ILE A 493 11.88 31.72 -49.02
C ILE A 493 10.67 32.07 -48.16
N LEU A 494 10.89 32.40 -46.89
CA LEU A 494 9.90 33.02 -46.02
C LEU A 494 10.25 34.51 -45.86
N LYS A 495 9.44 35.40 -46.47
CA LYS A 495 9.56 36.86 -46.32
C LYS A 495 8.77 37.30 -45.08
N LEU A 496 9.44 37.98 -44.16
CA LEU A 496 8.85 38.59 -42.96
C LEU A 496 8.08 39.87 -43.28
#